data_AF-A0A852IDQ0-F1
#
_entry.id   AF-A0A852IDQ0-F1
#
_cell.length_a   1.000
_cell.length_b   1.000
_cell.length_c   1.000
_cell.angle_alpha   90.00
_cell.angle_beta   90.00
_cell.angle_gamma   90.00
#
_symmetry.space_group_name_H-M   'P 1'
#
loop_
_entity.id
_entity.type
_entity.pdbx_description
1 polymer ?
#
loop_
_entity_poly.entity_id
_entity_poly.type
_entity_poly.pdbx_seq_one_letter_code
_entity_poly.pdbx_strand_id
1 'polypeptide(L)'
;AAGILSKLNQSVDPCEDFYRFACEGWISAHPIPEDMANYGVYPWLRHNVDLKLKALLEKPISKRRDTEAVQKAKILYASCMNENKIERADVKPLLSLLRHSPFRWPVLESNIGPEGLWSERKFSLVQALATLRGQHSTSVFIRLYVAADDKVSSRYILKLDQASLSLASREDYLENTTEAKSYRDAFLQFMVDTAVLLGANASRAESDMKSVLKLEVKIAEIMIPYENRTSESMYNKMNLSELSAMIPQFDWLGYIKKVIDTKLYPELKDVGPSEDVIVRVPQYFKDLFRILENERKNFAANLILVSKEKAGEKKRLRNFCFSALEACTVIHGTTTLMPQWDKCVDLVESALPYAVGRMFVHAHFQEDKKEMVSPL
;
A
#
# COMPACT_ATOMS: atom_id res chain seq x y z
N ALA A 1 -36.94 -10.71 -12.00
CA ALA A 1 -38.10 -10.98 -11.12
C ALA A 1 -37.72 -11.88 -9.94
N ALA A 2 -37.41 -13.17 -10.15
CA ALA A 2 -37.08 -14.10 -9.06
C ALA A 2 -35.95 -13.63 -8.14
N GLY A 3 -34.83 -13.14 -8.70
CA GLY A 3 -33.71 -12.63 -7.91
C GLY A 3 -33.96 -11.29 -7.18
N ILE A 4 -35.07 -10.60 -7.47
CA ILE A 4 -35.53 -9.44 -6.69
C ILE A 4 -36.37 -9.96 -5.52
N LEU A 5 -37.36 -10.80 -5.81
CA LEU A 5 -38.27 -11.37 -4.80
C LEU A 5 -37.53 -12.10 -3.69
N SER A 6 -36.44 -12.81 -3.99
CA SER A 6 -35.64 -13.52 -2.99
C SER A 6 -34.86 -12.61 -2.02
N LYS A 7 -34.78 -11.30 -2.29
CA LYS A 7 -34.04 -10.33 -1.47
C LYS A 7 -34.95 -9.46 -0.61
N LEU A 8 -36.23 -9.36 -0.98
CA LEU A 8 -37.20 -8.52 -0.28
C LEU A 8 -37.58 -9.12 1.07
N ASN A 9 -37.79 -8.26 2.06
CA ASN A 9 -38.59 -8.57 3.24
C ASN A 9 -39.92 -7.84 3.16
N GLN A 10 -40.97 -8.56 2.73
CA GLN A 10 -42.31 -8.00 2.58
C GLN A 10 -43.02 -7.71 3.91
N SER A 11 -42.45 -8.09 5.05
CA SER A 11 -42.98 -7.75 6.37
C SER A 11 -42.56 -6.36 6.85
N VAL A 12 -41.66 -5.68 6.15
CA VAL A 12 -41.24 -4.30 6.45
C VAL A 12 -41.97 -3.33 5.52
N ASP A 13 -42.47 -2.22 6.06
CA ASP A 13 -43.06 -1.17 5.23
C ASP A 13 -41.94 -0.43 4.46
N PRO A 14 -41.97 -0.40 3.11
CA PRO A 14 -40.98 0.34 2.32
C PRO A 14 -40.96 1.84 2.58
N CYS A 15 -42.04 2.43 3.11
CA CYS A 15 -42.09 3.85 3.47
C CYS A 15 -41.36 4.17 4.78
N GLU A 16 -41.19 3.17 5.65
CA GLU A 16 -40.51 3.31 6.95
C GLU A 16 -39.02 2.97 6.84
N ASP A 17 -38.68 1.85 6.21
CA ASP A 17 -37.29 1.43 5.99
C ASP A 17 -37.16 0.67 4.65
N PHE A 18 -36.94 1.45 3.59
CA PHE A 18 -36.79 0.89 2.25
C PHE A 18 -35.58 -0.05 2.13
N TYR A 19 -34.52 0.17 2.93
CA TYR A 19 -33.32 -0.66 2.87
C TYR A 19 -33.60 -2.07 3.42
N ARG A 20 -34.26 -2.17 4.58
CA ARG A 20 -34.67 -3.45 5.14
C ARG A 20 -35.69 -4.14 4.25
N PHE A 21 -36.70 -3.42 3.77
CA PHE A 21 -37.65 -3.96 2.80
C PHE A 21 -36.96 -4.55 1.56
N ALA A 22 -35.98 -3.85 0.98
CA ALA A 22 -35.36 -4.25 -0.27
C ALA A 22 -34.23 -5.30 -0.14
N CYS A 23 -33.50 -5.31 0.99
CA CYS A 23 -32.24 -6.04 1.14
C CYS A 23 -32.20 -7.04 2.30
N GLU A 24 -33.13 -7.01 3.25
CA GLU A 24 -33.02 -7.83 4.47
C GLU A 24 -33.02 -9.33 4.16
N GLY A 25 -33.77 -9.79 3.16
CA GLY A 25 -33.70 -11.17 2.68
C GLY A 25 -32.32 -11.55 2.13
N TRP A 26 -31.61 -10.61 1.50
CA TRP A 26 -30.22 -10.83 1.08
C TRP A 26 -29.28 -10.91 2.27
N ILE A 27 -29.39 -9.97 3.22
CA ILE A 27 -28.56 -9.90 4.42
C ILE A 27 -28.66 -11.20 5.23
N SER A 28 -29.87 -11.71 5.45
CA SER A 28 -30.07 -12.97 6.19
C SER A 28 -29.48 -14.18 5.47
N ALA A 29 -29.48 -14.20 4.14
CA ALA A 29 -28.97 -15.32 3.35
C ALA A 29 -27.44 -15.26 3.09
N HIS A 30 -26.79 -14.13 3.35
CA HIS A 30 -25.39 -13.88 3.00
C HIS A 30 -24.62 -13.31 4.20
N PRO A 31 -24.34 -14.13 5.23
CA PRO A 31 -23.49 -13.72 6.33
C PRO A 31 -22.10 -13.32 5.81
N ILE A 32 -21.43 -12.41 6.52
CA ILE A 32 -20.08 -11.96 6.16
C ILE A 32 -19.12 -13.16 6.28
N PRO A 33 -18.41 -13.53 5.21
CA PRO A 33 -17.40 -14.59 5.28
C PRO A 33 -16.28 -14.25 6.27
N GLU A 34 -15.70 -15.27 6.90
CA GLU A 34 -14.66 -15.12 7.93
C GLU A 34 -13.37 -14.45 7.44
N ASP A 35 -13.11 -14.48 6.14
CA ASP A 35 -11.96 -13.86 5.48
C ASP A 35 -12.24 -12.45 4.94
N MET A 36 -13.44 -11.89 5.21
CA MET A 36 -13.86 -10.58 4.70
C MET A 36 -14.30 -9.63 5.82
N ALA A 37 -13.92 -8.36 5.69
CA ALA A 37 -14.34 -7.29 6.61
C ALA A 37 -15.78 -6.79 6.35
N ASN A 38 -16.26 -6.95 5.12
CA ASN A 38 -17.58 -6.55 4.68
C ASN A 38 -18.05 -7.46 3.54
N TYR A 39 -19.36 -7.62 3.41
CA TYR A 39 -19.95 -8.40 2.32
C TYR A 39 -21.18 -7.69 1.75
N GLY A 40 -21.24 -7.66 0.42
CA GLY A 40 -22.26 -6.91 -0.32
C GLY A 40 -22.18 -7.23 -1.81
N VAL A 41 -22.93 -6.50 -2.63
CA VAL A 41 -22.97 -6.72 -4.09
C VAL A 41 -21.60 -6.53 -4.74
N TYR A 42 -20.81 -5.52 -4.32
CA TYR A 42 -19.49 -5.27 -4.90
C TYR A 42 -18.44 -6.32 -4.51
N PRO A 43 -18.24 -6.67 -3.22
CA PRO A 43 -17.37 -7.79 -2.84
C PRO A 43 -17.78 -9.10 -3.51
N TRP A 44 -19.09 -9.40 -3.55
CA TRP A 44 -19.61 -10.58 -4.23
C TRP A 44 -19.28 -10.58 -5.73
N LEU A 45 -19.45 -9.45 -6.40
CA LEU A 45 -19.13 -9.32 -7.83
C LEU A 45 -17.62 -9.47 -8.07
N ARG A 46 -16.79 -8.85 -7.23
CA ARG A 46 -15.33 -8.95 -7.30
C ARG A 46 -14.89 -10.41 -7.16
N HIS A 47 -15.35 -11.11 -6.14
CA HIS A 47 -15.05 -12.53 -5.94
C HIS A 47 -15.43 -13.40 -7.16
N ASN A 48 -16.59 -13.13 -7.78
CA ASN A 48 -16.99 -13.84 -9.00
C ASN A 48 -16.08 -13.52 -10.22
N VAL A 49 -15.57 -12.30 -10.31
CA VAL A 49 -14.56 -11.93 -11.31
C VAL A 49 -13.26 -12.65 -11.02
N ASP A 50 -12.83 -12.70 -9.76
CA ASP A 50 -11.58 -13.33 -9.34
C ASP A 50 -11.59 -14.85 -9.62
N LEU A 51 -12.72 -15.52 -9.42
CA LEU A 51 -12.90 -16.93 -9.80
C LEU A 51 -12.75 -17.17 -11.31
N LYS A 52 -13.26 -16.25 -12.15
CA LYS A 52 -13.09 -16.32 -13.61
C LYS A 52 -11.64 -16.08 -14.00
N LEU A 53 -10.99 -15.11 -13.38
CA LEU A 53 -9.57 -14.80 -13.61
C LEU A 53 -8.67 -15.95 -13.20
N LYS A 54 -8.90 -16.56 -12.03
CA LYS A 54 -8.26 -17.79 -11.59
C LYS A 54 -8.32 -18.85 -12.69
N ALA A 55 -9.52 -19.13 -13.22
CA ALA A 55 -9.70 -20.13 -14.27
C ALA A 55 -8.94 -19.78 -15.58
N LEU A 56 -8.73 -18.50 -15.88
CA LEU A 56 -7.93 -18.07 -17.04
C LEU A 56 -6.42 -18.16 -16.78
N LEU A 57 -5.98 -17.83 -15.57
CA LEU A 57 -4.57 -17.86 -15.14
C LEU A 57 -4.04 -19.28 -14.94
N GLU A 58 -4.90 -20.22 -14.55
CA GLU A 58 -4.56 -21.65 -14.39
C GLU A 58 -4.42 -22.40 -15.72
N LYS A 59 -4.86 -21.82 -16.84
CA LYS A 59 -4.68 -22.44 -18.15
C LYS A 59 -3.20 -22.53 -18.52
N PRO A 60 -2.75 -23.62 -19.15
CA PRO A 60 -1.37 -23.79 -19.54
C PRO A 60 -0.89 -22.64 -20.43
N ILE A 61 0.37 -22.27 -20.25
CA ILE A 61 1.01 -21.23 -21.06
C ILE A 61 1.21 -21.75 -22.48
N SER A 62 0.71 -21.02 -23.47
CA SER A 62 0.87 -21.35 -24.87
C SER A 62 1.73 -20.31 -25.57
N LYS A 63 2.99 -20.66 -25.90
CA LYS A 63 3.89 -19.75 -26.65
C LYS A 63 3.33 -19.28 -28.00
N ARG A 64 2.41 -20.05 -28.60
CA ARG A 64 1.77 -19.72 -29.87
C ARG A 64 0.58 -18.77 -29.72
N ARG A 65 -0.19 -18.87 -28.63
CA ARG A 65 -1.46 -18.14 -28.45
C ARG A 65 -1.38 -17.00 -27.45
N ASP A 66 -0.56 -17.14 -26.42
CA ASP A 66 -0.41 -16.14 -25.36
C ASP A 66 0.62 -15.10 -25.78
N THR A 67 0.26 -13.83 -25.71
CA THR A 67 1.23 -12.73 -25.82
C THR A 67 2.22 -12.80 -24.66
N GLU A 68 3.39 -12.20 -24.79
CA GLU A 68 4.39 -12.18 -23.71
C GLU A 68 3.82 -11.65 -22.38
N ALA A 69 2.96 -10.63 -22.44
CA ALA A 69 2.27 -10.09 -21.27
C ALA A 69 1.36 -11.12 -20.58
N VAL A 70 0.60 -11.91 -21.34
CA VAL A 70 -0.24 -13.00 -20.81
C VAL A 70 0.63 -14.12 -20.24
N GLN A 71 1.73 -14.46 -20.90
CA GLN A 71 2.69 -15.44 -20.38
C GLN A 71 3.25 -14.98 -19.03
N LYS A 72 3.69 -13.72 -18.90
CA LYS A 72 4.17 -13.12 -17.65
C LYS A 72 3.11 -13.15 -16.54
N ALA A 73 1.85 -12.84 -16.85
CA ALA A 73 0.75 -12.91 -15.89
C ALA A 73 0.53 -14.33 -15.33
N LYS A 74 0.50 -15.34 -16.22
CA LYS A 74 0.39 -16.75 -15.82
C LYS A 74 1.62 -17.25 -15.03
N ILE A 75 2.82 -16.83 -15.42
CA ILE A 75 4.06 -17.16 -14.69
C ILE A 75 4.03 -16.56 -13.29
N LEU A 76 3.61 -15.29 -13.17
CA LEU A 76 3.49 -14.63 -11.87
C LEU A 76 2.47 -15.34 -10.98
N TYR A 77 1.29 -15.66 -11.51
CA TYR A 77 0.27 -16.45 -10.79
C TYR A 77 0.83 -17.80 -10.31
N ALA A 78 1.43 -18.57 -11.21
CA ALA A 78 2.00 -19.88 -10.88
C ALA A 78 3.15 -19.80 -9.86
N SER A 79 3.94 -18.71 -9.88
CA SER A 79 4.99 -18.49 -8.89
C SER A 79 4.42 -18.22 -7.49
N CYS A 80 3.32 -17.46 -7.41
CA CYS A 80 2.61 -17.15 -6.18
C CYS A 80 1.88 -18.38 -5.61
N MET A 81 1.31 -19.24 -6.47
CA MET A 81 0.65 -20.47 -6.05
C MET A 81 1.60 -21.55 -5.52
N ASN A 82 2.91 -21.40 -5.72
CA ASN A 82 3.88 -22.42 -5.31
C ASN A 82 4.28 -22.27 -3.85
N GLU A 83 3.37 -22.65 -2.94
CA GLU A 83 3.56 -22.57 -1.49
C GLU A 83 4.83 -23.31 -1.04
N ASN A 84 5.10 -24.49 -1.60
CA ASN A 84 6.32 -25.26 -1.27
C ASN A 84 7.62 -24.47 -1.51
N LYS A 85 7.70 -23.71 -2.62
CA LYS A 85 8.89 -22.87 -2.88
C LYS A 85 8.93 -21.67 -1.95
N ILE A 86 7.78 -21.07 -1.67
CA ILE A 86 7.64 -19.92 -0.77
C ILE A 86 8.08 -20.33 0.64
N GLU A 87 7.54 -21.42 1.19
CA GLU A 87 7.89 -21.95 2.51
C GLU A 87 9.37 -22.34 2.61
N ARG A 88 9.98 -22.91 1.55
CA ARG A 88 11.42 -23.23 1.54
C ARG A 88 12.32 -21.98 1.51
N ALA A 89 11.88 -20.95 0.80
CA ALA A 89 12.58 -19.67 0.75
C ALA A 89 12.49 -18.96 2.10
N ASP A 90 11.34 -19.06 2.76
CA ASP A 90 11.07 -18.47 4.07
C ASP A 90 11.50 -16.99 4.13
N VAL A 91 11.93 -16.49 5.28
CA VAL A 91 12.35 -15.11 5.47
C VAL A 91 13.65 -14.73 4.75
N LYS A 92 14.35 -15.69 4.11
CA LYS A 92 15.69 -15.48 3.55
C LYS A 92 15.78 -14.37 2.49
N PRO A 93 14.84 -14.24 1.52
CA PRO A 93 14.88 -13.15 0.54
C PRO A 93 14.77 -11.77 1.21
N LEU A 94 13.94 -11.67 2.25
CA LEU A 94 13.78 -10.45 3.02
C LEU A 94 15.03 -10.14 3.84
N LEU A 95 15.59 -11.12 4.56
CA LEU A 95 16.85 -10.95 5.29
C LEU A 95 18.00 -10.54 4.37
N SER A 96 18.05 -11.08 3.16
CA SER A 96 19.03 -10.67 2.14
C SER A 96 18.89 -9.18 1.78
N LEU A 97 17.66 -8.70 1.59
CA LEU A 97 17.40 -7.29 1.34
C LEU A 97 17.81 -6.40 2.52
N LEU A 98 17.46 -6.83 3.74
CA LEU A 98 17.75 -6.08 4.98
C LEU A 98 19.25 -6.05 5.33
N ARG A 99 20.10 -6.88 4.73
CA ARG A 99 21.56 -6.78 4.91
C ARG A 99 22.18 -5.61 4.15
N HIS A 100 21.49 -5.09 3.14
CA HIS A 100 22.06 -4.09 2.24
C HIS A 100 21.54 -2.68 2.56
N SER A 101 22.43 -1.70 2.44
CA SER A 101 22.04 -0.29 2.46
C SER A 101 21.08 0.01 1.29
N PRO A 102 20.03 0.83 1.47
CA PRO A 102 19.68 1.61 2.66
C PRO A 102 18.71 0.90 3.62
N PHE A 103 18.40 -0.38 3.41
CA PHE A 103 17.31 -1.10 4.10
C PHE A 103 17.74 -1.89 5.34
N ARG A 104 18.93 -1.64 5.88
CA ARG A 104 19.31 -2.21 7.18
C ARG A 104 18.34 -1.74 8.24
N TRP A 105 17.70 -2.69 8.91
CA TRP A 105 16.69 -2.40 9.91
C TRP A 105 17.36 -2.27 11.30
N PRO A 106 17.39 -1.07 11.92
CA PRO A 106 18.10 -0.86 13.19
C PRO A 106 17.78 -1.86 14.30
N VAL A 107 16.53 -2.33 14.39
CA VAL A 107 16.06 -3.24 15.45
C VAL A 107 16.70 -4.64 15.39
N LEU A 108 17.25 -5.04 14.23
CA LEU A 108 17.82 -6.38 14.03
C LEU A 108 19.30 -6.51 14.47
N GLU A 109 19.96 -5.39 14.77
CA GLU A 109 21.35 -5.35 15.23
C GLU A 109 22.31 -6.24 14.40
N SER A 110 23.09 -7.11 15.06
CA SER A 110 24.00 -8.06 14.43
C SER A 110 23.34 -9.41 14.12
N ASN A 111 22.05 -9.60 14.41
CA ASN A 111 21.37 -10.90 14.28
C ASN A 111 21.24 -11.34 12.82
N ILE A 112 21.34 -10.39 11.88
CA ILE A 112 21.38 -10.66 10.45
C ILE A 112 22.81 -10.62 9.87
N GLY A 113 23.84 -10.65 10.71
CA GLY A 113 25.26 -10.64 10.35
C GLY A 113 25.89 -9.23 10.36
N PRO A 114 27.23 -9.13 10.30
CA PRO A 114 27.95 -7.84 10.38
C PRO A 114 27.59 -6.89 9.23
N GLU A 115 27.24 -7.45 8.07
CA GLU A 115 26.79 -6.67 6.91
C GLU A 115 25.45 -5.98 7.16
N GLY A 116 24.57 -6.53 8.01
CA GLY A 116 23.27 -5.95 8.32
C GLY A 116 23.30 -4.90 9.43
N LEU A 117 24.46 -4.64 10.03
CA LEU A 117 24.57 -3.65 11.10
C LEU A 117 24.25 -2.24 10.59
N TRP A 118 23.20 -1.65 11.16
CA TRP A 118 22.80 -0.28 10.88
C TRP A 118 23.75 0.71 11.58
N SER A 119 24.02 1.83 10.91
CA SER A 119 24.87 2.89 11.46
C SER A 119 24.27 4.25 11.17
N GLU A 120 24.05 5.02 12.23
CA GLU A 120 23.49 6.36 12.17
C GLU A 120 24.32 7.31 11.29
N ARG A 121 25.65 7.17 11.33
CA ARG A 121 26.58 7.99 10.52
C ARG A 121 26.50 7.68 9.03
N LYS A 122 26.17 6.44 8.66
CA LYS A 122 26.08 5.99 7.25
C LYS A 122 24.67 6.07 6.69
N PHE A 123 23.67 6.29 7.55
CA PHE A 123 22.28 6.35 7.13
C PHE A 123 21.98 7.67 6.41
N SER A 124 21.44 7.56 5.19
CA SER A 124 20.94 8.69 4.41
C SER A 124 19.43 8.52 4.22
N LEU A 125 18.66 9.43 4.82
CA LEU A 125 17.20 9.46 4.67
C LEU A 125 16.80 9.63 3.20
N VAL A 126 17.46 10.54 2.47
CA VAL A 126 17.24 10.79 1.05
C VAL A 126 17.45 9.51 0.23
N GLN A 127 18.54 8.78 0.46
CA GLN A 127 18.79 7.51 -0.23
C GLN A 127 17.72 6.46 0.10
N ALA A 128 17.35 6.33 1.38
CA ALA A 128 16.33 5.36 1.81
C ALA A 128 14.97 5.63 1.16
N LEU A 129 14.50 6.88 1.21
CA LEU A 129 13.22 7.28 0.61
C LEU A 129 13.26 7.17 -0.92
N ALA A 130 14.35 7.57 -1.56
CA ALA A 130 14.46 7.52 -3.02
C ALA A 130 14.51 6.08 -3.53
N THR A 131 15.30 5.20 -2.90
CA THR A 131 15.35 3.77 -3.23
C THR A 131 14.00 3.11 -2.99
N LEU A 132 13.31 3.43 -1.89
CA LEU A 132 11.97 2.90 -1.62
C LEU A 132 10.96 3.32 -2.70
N ARG A 133 10.97 4.61 -3.08
CA ARG A 133 10.04 5.12 -4.09
C ARG A 133 10.35 4.63 -5.49
N GLY A 134 11.62 4.63 -5.89
CA GLY A 134 12.07 4.29 -7.24
C GLY A 134 12.05 2.78 -7.52
N GLN A 135 12.44 1.94 -6.54
CA GLN A 135 12.56 0.49 -6.75
C GLN A 135 11.35 -0.30 -6.25
N HIS A 136 10.59 0.23 -5.28
CA HIS A 136 9.46 -0.49 -4.69
C HIS A 136 8.12 0.23 -4.86
N SER A 137 8.09 1.44 -5.44
CA SER A 137 6.88 2.25 -5.58
C SER A 137 6.14 2.52 -4.26
N THR A 138 6.86 2.48 -3.14
CA THR A 138 6.33 2.78 -1.81
C THR A 138 6.76 4.17 -1.39
N SER A 139 5.85 4.93 -0.79
CA SER A 139 6.09 6.28 -0.28
C SER A 139 5.99 6.29 1.23
N VAL A 140 6.97 6.90 1.90
CA VAL A 140 6.98 7.12 3.36
C VAL A 140 7.38 8.57 3.57
N PHE A 141 6.64 9.28 4.43
CA PHE A 141 6.72 10.73 4.65
C PHE A 141 6.34 11.58 3.42
N ILE A 142 6.99 11.33 2.28
CA ILE A 142 6.81 12.07 1.03
C ILE A 142 6.21 11.13 -0.02
N ARG A 143 5.01 11.47 -0.49
CA ARG A 143 4.41 10.87 -1.68
C ARG A 143 4.80 11.68 -2.90
N LEU A 144 5.71 11.13 -3.71
CA LEU A 144 6.10 11.68 -5.01
C LEU A 144 5.37 10.94 -6.14
N TYR A 145 4.71 11.67 -7.03
CA TYR A 145 4.06 11.08 -8.20
C TYR A 145 4.00 12.07 -9.35
N VAL A 146 3.75 11.55 -10.55
CA VAL A 146 3.54 12.33 -11.77
C VAL A 146 2.05 12.28 -12.09
N ALA A 147 1.44 13.44 -12.30
CA ALA A 147 0.04 13.55 -12.70
C ALA A 147 -0.15 14.80 -13.58
N ALA A 148 -1.33 14.92 -14.20
CA ALA A 148 -1.68 16.12 -14.94
C ALA A 148 -1.60 17.36 -14.03
N ASP A 149 -1.10 18.48 -14.56
CA ASP A 149 -1.14 19.77 -13.88
C ASP A 149 -2.61 20.18 -13.68
N ASP A 150 -2.98 20.52 -12.44
CA ASP A 150 -4.38 20.79 -12.07
C ASP A 150 -4.94 22.04 -12.79
N LYS A 151 -4.07 22.95 -13.24
CA LYS A 151 -4.44 24.13 -14.03
C LYS A 151 -4.16 23.97 -15.53
N VAL A 152 -3.32 23.01 -15.91
CA VAL A 152 -2.93 22.75 -17.31
C VAL A 152 -2.97 21.25 -17.60
N SER A 153 -4.18 20.70 -17.78
CA SER A 153 -4.42 19.25 -17.90
C SER A 153 -3.71 18.56 -19.07
N SER A 154 -3.22 19.32 -20.06
CA SER A 154 -2.44 18.81 -21.20
C SER A 154 -0.97 18.51 -20.88
N ARG A 155 -0.49 18.85 -19.68
CA ARG A 155 0.90 18.63 -19.25
C ARG A 155 0.95 17.81 -17.96
N TYR A 156 2.01 17.04 -17.81
CA TYR A 156 2.33 16.34 -16.58
C TYR A 156 3.33 17.15 -15.76
N ILE A 157 3.21 17.04 -14.43
CA ILE A 157 4.07 17.71 -13.47
C ILE A 157 4.31 16.80 -12.26
N LEU A 158 5.48 16.96 -11.63
CA LEU A 158 5.79 16.29 -10.37
C LEU A 158 4.93 16.88 -9.25
N LYS A 159 4.29 16.01 -8.48
CA LYS A 159 3.51 16.37 -7.30
C LYS A 159 4.11 15.73 -6.06
N LEU A 160 4.23 16.55 -5.01
CA LEU A 160 4.70 16.17 -3.68
C LEU A 160 3.55 16.31 -2.69
N ASP A 161 3.28 15.25 -1.94
CA ASP A 161 2.19 15.22 -0.97
C ASP A 161 2.56 14.46 0.31
N GLN A 162 1.76 14.58 1.36
CA GLN A 162 1.88 13.72 2.54
C GLN A 162 1.68 12.25 2.13
N ALA A 163 2.58 11.38 2.59
CA ALA A 163 2.40 9.94 2.44
C ALA A 163 1.28 9.43 3.36
N SER A 164 0.72 8.27 3.01
CA SER A 164 -0.22 7.55 3.87
C SER A 164 0.47 7.09 5.16
N LEU A 165 -0.31 7.03 6.24
CA LEU A 165 0.09 6.40 7.50
C LEU A 165 -0.01 4.87 7.38
N SER A 166 0.54 4.16 8.37
CA SER A 166 0.48 2.70 8.43
C SER A 166 -0.91 2.16 8.84
N LEU A 167 -1.62 2.87 9.73
CA LEU A 167 -3.06 2.67 9.97
C LEU A 167 -3.90 3.42 8.93
N ALA A 168 -5.16 3.00 8.77
CA ALA A 168 -6.03 3.45 7.69
C ALA A 168 -6.42 4.92 7.81
N SER A 169 -6.69 5.40 9.03
CA SER A 169 -7.08 6.79 9.27
C SER A 169 -6.08 7.51 10.18
N ARG A 170 -6.11 8.84 10.11
CA ARG A 170 -5.36 9.71 11.00
C ARG A 170 -5.95 9.66 12.42
N GLU A 171 -7.27 9.55 12.49
CA GLU A 171 -8.09 9.55 13.69
C GLU A 171 -7.75 8.34 14.57
N ASP A 172 -7.42 7.19 13.97
CA ASP A 172 -6.92 5.99 14.67
C ASP A 172 -5.67 6.27 15.51
N TYR A 173 -4.88 7.30 15.19
CA TYR A 173 -3.71 7.72 15.97
C TYR A 173 -4.04 8.72 17.07
N LEU A 174 -5.05 9.56 16.88
CA LEU A 174 -5.27 10.77 17.67
C LEU A 174 -6.45 10.64 18.64
N GLU A 175 -7.45 9.83 18.31
CA GLU A 175 -8.63 9.67 19.14
C GLU A 175 -8.37 8.77 20.36
N ASN A 176 -9.10 9.04 21.44
CA ASN A 176 -9.00 8.31 22.70
C ASN A 176 -10.09 7.24 22.87
N THR A 177 -10.81 6.92 21.80
CA THR A 177 -11.83 5.87 21.73
C THR A 177 -11.21 4.49 22.02
N THR A 178 -12.04 3.53 22.40
CA THR A 178 -11.59 2.16 22.70
C THR A 178 -11.06 1.50 21.44
N GLU A 179 -11.68 1.77 20.30
CA GLU A 179 -11.35 1.26 18.97
C GLU A 179 -10.01 1.83 18.48
N ALA A 180 -9.80 3.14 18.53
CA ALA A 180 -8.53 3.74 18.13
C ALA A 180 -7.35 3.23 18.99
N LYS A 181 -7.57 2.99 20.28
CA LYS A 181 -6.57 2.36 21.16
C LYS A 181 -6.26 0.94 20.73
N SER A 182 -7.28 0.11 20.48
CA SER A 182 -7.08 -1.28 20.09
C SER A 182 -6.34 -1.38 18.75
N TYR A 183 -6.58 -0.47 17.81
CA TYR A 183 -5.84 -0.41 16.55
C TYR A 183 -4.36 -0.05 16.74
N ARG A 184 -4.05 0.93 17.60
CA ARG A 184 -2.67 1.27 17.94
C ARG A 184 -1.94 0.13 18.64
N ASP A 185 -2.60 -0.55 19.56
CA ASP A 185 -2.03 -1.68 20.29
C ASP A 185 -1.78 -2.87 19.36
N ALA A 186 -2.75 -3.20 18.49
CA ALA A 186 -2.61 -4.25 17.48
C ALA A 186 -1.49 -3.94 16.48
N PHE A 187 -1.37 -2.69 16.04
CA PHE A 187 -0.30 -2.28 15.15
C PHE A 187 1.07 -2.31 15.82
N LEU A 188 1.17 -1.90 17.08
CA LEU A 188 2.40 -2.06 17.87
C LEU A 188 2.82 -3.53 17.96
N GLN A 189 1.88 -4.41 18.28
CA GLN A 189 2.14 -5.85 18.40
C GLN A 189 2.61 -6.43 17.07
N PHE A 190 1.95 -6.08 15.96
CA PHE A 190 2.37 -6.48 14.62
C PHE A 190 3.82 -6.07 14.31
N MET A 191 4.21 -4.83 14.63
CA MET A 191 5.57 -4.37 14.41
C MET A 191 6.60 -5.16 15.24
N VAL A 192 6.27 -5.45 16.50
CA VAL A 192 7.13 -6.21 17.42
C VAL A 192 7.29 -7.65 16.93
N ASP A 193 6.19 -8.34 16.61
CA ASP A 193 6.21 -9.71 16.15
C ASP A 193 6.96 -9.87 14.82
N THR A 194 6.77 -8.91 13.90
CA THR A 194 7.50 -8.85 12.63
C THR A 194 9.01 -8.74 12.88
N ALA A 195 9.43 -7.86 13.80
CA ALA A 195 10.84 -7.70 14.14
C ALA A 195 11.42 -8.96 14.82
N VAL A 196 10.69 -9.57 15.75
CA VAL A 196 11.09 -10.80 16.47
C VAL A 196 11.18 -11.99 15.52
N LEU A 197 10.22 -12.14 14.60
CA LEU A 197 10.23 -13.18 13.57
C LEU A 197 11.46 -13.08 12.65
N LEU A 198 11.96 -11.86 12.44
CA LEU A 198 13.20 -11.59 11.70
C LEU A 198 14.48 -11.67 12.56
N GLY A 199 14.33 -12.04 13.83
CA GLY A 199 15.43 -12.30 14.76
C GLY A 199 15.76 -11.14 15.69
N ALA A 200 14.92 -10.11 15.84
CA ALA A 200 15.14 -9.07 16.85
C ALA A 200 15.01 -9.62 18.28
N ASN A 201 15.70 -8.97 19.22
CA ASN A 201 15.41 -9.16 20.65
C ASN A 201 14.03 -8.59 20.99
N ALA A 202 13.18 -9.36 21.67
CA ALA A 202 11.79 -8.97 21.96
C ALA A 202 11.66 -7.67 22.76
N SER A 203 12.41 -7.51 23.86
CA SER A 203 12.33 -6.30 24.71
C SER A 203 12.79 -5.05 23.95
N ARG A 204 13.80 -5.19 23.09
CA ARG A 204 14.25 -4.09 22.24
C ARG A 204 13.25 -3.79 21.14
N ALA A 205 12.71 -4.82 20.48
CA ALA A 205 11.67 -4.65 19.46
C ALA A 205 10.49 -3.86 20.05
N GLU A 206 10.04 -4.21 21.26
CA GLU A 206 8.98 -3.49 21.95
C GLU A 206 9.33 -2.02 22.20
N SER A 207 10.54 -1.73 22.71
CA SER A 207 10.98 -0.36 22.98
C SER A 207 11.11 0.50 21.71
N ASP A 208 11.75 -0.06 20.68
CA ASP A 208 11.97 0.61 19.40
C ASP A 208 10.64 0.84 18.67
N MET A 209 9.74 -0.16 18.64
CA MET A 209 8.45 -0.04 17.95
C MET A 209 7.46 0.88 18.69
N LYS A 210 7.53 0.96 20.03
CA LYS A 210 6.83 2.02 20.79
C LYS A 210 7.31 3.42 20.38
N SER A 211 8.60 3.58 20.10
CA SER A 211 9.15 4.86 19.63
C SER A 211 8.75 5.16 18.20
N VAL A 212 8.68 4.14 17.33
CA VAL A 212 8.16 4.26 15.95
C VAL A 212 6.69 4.69 15.96
N LEU A 213 5.85 4.06 16.77
CA LEU A 213 4.44 4.43 16.90
C LEU A 213 4.30 5.89 17.36
N LYS A 214 5.07 6.32 18.36
CA LYS A 214 5.08 7.72 18.82
C LYS A 214 5.50 8.70 17.72
N LEU A 215 6.49 8.35 16.92
CA LEU A 215 6.89 9.18 15.77
C LEU A 215 5.75 9.28 14.75
N GLU A 216 5.09 8.18 14.44
CA GLU A 216 3.97 8.17 13.49
C GLU A 216 2.75 8.95 14.02
N VAL A 217 2.49 8.93 15.34
CA VAL A 217 1.48 9.80 15.98
C VAL A 217 1.82 11.29 15.77
N LYS A 218 3.07 11.71 16.01
CA LYS A 218 3.49 13.11 15.75
C LYS A 218 3.32 13.51 14.29
N ILE A 219 3.51 12.57 13.37
CA ILE A 219 3.27 12.81 11.93
C ILE A 219 1.77 12.93 11.66
N ALA A 220 0.94 12.07 12.26
CA ALA A 220 -0.52 12.15 12.14
C ALA A 220 -1.06 13.50 12.64
N GLU A 221 -0.51 14.06 13.72
CA GLU A 221 -0.90 15.38 14.25
C GLU A 221 -0.75 16.50 13.21
N ILE A 222 0.33 16.49 12.43
CA ILE A 222 0.65 17.53 11.43
C ILE A 222 0.05 17.26 10.04
N MET A 223 -0.53 16.09 9.80
CA MET A 223 -1.16 15.78 8.52
C MET A 223 -2.42 16.61 8.31
N ILE A 224 -2.62 17.06 7.08
CA ILE A 224 -3.86 17.76 6.70
C ILE A 224 -4.97 16.70 6.55
N PRO A 225 -6.08 16.80 7.31
CA PRO A 225 -7.24 15.90 7.18
C PRO A 225 -7.83 15.93 5.79
N TYR A 226 -8.46 14.84 5.35
CA TYR A 226 -8.97 14.72 3.98
C TYR A 226 -10.00 15.81 3.64
N GLU A 227 -10.85 16.16 4.59
CA GLU A 227 -11.93 17.15 4.47
C GLU A 227 -11.40 18.57 4.21
N ASN A 228 -10.18 18.87 4.69
CA ASN A 228 -9.57 20.18 4.56
C ASN A 228 -8.76 20.34 3.27
N ARG A 229 -8.77 19.34 2.39
CA ARG A 229 -7.96 19.31 1.17
C ARG A 229 -8.81 19.71 -0.02
N THR A 230 -8.72 20.98 -0.42
CA THR A 230 -9.34 21.49 -1.65
C THR A 230 -8.34 21.57 -2.79
N SER A 231 -8.83 21.51 -4.03
CA SER A 231 -7.98 21.61 -5.23
C SER A 231 -7.20 22.93 -5.26
N GLU A 232 -7.80 24.04 -4.79
CA GLU A 232 -7.14 25.34 -4.75
C GLU A 232 -6.02 25.38 -3.69
N SER A 233 -6.28 24.92 -2.47
CA SER A 233 -5.29 24.99 -1.37
C SER A 233 -4.10 24.07 -1.59
N MET A 234 -4.30 22.98 -2.34
CA MET A 234 -3.26 22.03 -2.71
C MET A 234 -2.43 22.45 -3.94
N TYR A 235 -2.80 23.53 -4.64
CA TYR A 235 -2.05 24.00 -5.80
C TYR A 235 -0.97 25.01 -5.39
N ASN A 236 0.16 24.52 -4.88
CA ASN A 236 1.33 25.36 -4.60
C ASN A 236 2.44 25.02 -5.60
N LYS A 237 2.37 25.63 -6.78
CA LYS A 237 3.37 25.45 -7.83
C LYS A 237 4.60 26.33 -7.52
N MET A 238 5.78 25.71 -7.53
CA MET A 238 7.08 26.35 -7.27
C MET A 238 8.17 25.55 -7.96
N ASN A 239 9.35 26.12 -8.14
CA ASN A 239 10.50 25.34 -8.63
C ASN A 239 11.24 24.65 -7.47
N LEU A 240 12.10 23.67 -7.79
CA LEU A 240 12.88 22.93 -6.78
C LEU A 240 13.83 23.82 -5.97
N SER A 241 14.33 24.92 -6.56
CA SER A 241 15.16 25.90 -5.84
C SER A 241 14.37 26.61 -4.74
N GLU A 242 13.14 27.04 -5.04
CA GLU A 242 12.22 27.67 -4.08
C GLU A 242 11.83 26.69 -2.97
N LEU A 243 11.52 25.44 -3.32
CA LEU A 243 11.22 24.39 -2.35
C LEU A 243 12.42 24.13 -1.41
N SER A 244 13.63 24.07 -1.97
CA SER A 244 14.85 23.87 -1.19
C SER A 244 15.18 25.06 -0.29
N ALA A 245 14.87 26.29 -0.73
CA ALA A 245 15.01 27.48 0.10
C ALA A 245 13.99 27.50 1.27
N MET A 246 12.77 27.01 1.01
CA MET A 246 11.71 26.93 2.02
C MET A 246 11.94 25.81 3.05
N ILE A 247 12.55 24.70 2.63
CA ILE A 247 12.79 23.51 3.45
C ILE A 247 14.22 23.01 3.18
N PRO A 248 15.24 23.68 3.75
CA PRO A 248 16.65 23.37 3.49
C PRO A 248 17.13 22.07 4.15
N GLN A 249 16.35 21.51 5.08
CA GLN A 249 16.68 20.28 5.81
C GLN A 249 16.74 19.03 4.93
N PHE A 250 16.17 19.08 3.72
CA PHE A 250 16.04 17.94 2.83
C PHE A 250 16.55 18.25 1.44
N ASP A 251 17.37 17.34 0.88
CA ASP A 251 17.88 17.44 -0.49
C ASP A 251 16.81 16.99 -1.50
N TRP A 252 15.89 17.90 -1.84
CA TRP A 252 14.79 17.66 -2.78
C TRP A 252 15.26 17.29 -4.18
N LEU A 253 16.26 18.00 -4.70
CA LEU A 253 16.82 17.73 -6.03
C LEU A 253 17.50 16.37 -6.07
N GLY A 254 18.33 16.05 -5.06
CA GLY A 254 18.98 14.75 -4.95
C GLY A 254 17.98 13.61 -4.74
N TYR A 255 16.91 13.83 -3.98
CA TYR A 255 15.81 12.87 -3.83
C TYR A 255 15.16 12.55 -5.18
N ILE A 256 14.71 13.56 -5.93
CA ILE A 256 14.03 13.38 -7.22
C ILE A 256 14.96 12.71 -8.23
N LYS A 257 16.21 13.17 -8.36
CA LYS A 257 17.20 12.56 -9.25
C LYS A 257 17.46 11.08 -8.95
N LYS A 258 17.45 10.70 -7.67
CA LYS A 258 17.64 9.30 -7.25
C LYS A 258 16.40 8.43 -7.45
N VAL A 259 15.20 9.01 -7.47
CA VAL A 259 13.96 8.29 -7.77
C VAL A 259 13.87 7.96 -9.26
N ILE A 260 14.32 8.87 -10.13
CA ILE A 260 14.29 8.69 -11.59
C ILE A 260 15.27 7.59 -12.01
N ASP A 261 14.75 6.55 -12.67
CA ASP A 261 15.59 5.54 -13.32
C ASP A 261 16.11 6.10 -14.65
N THR A 262 17.26 6.75 -14.59
CA THR A 262 17.93 7.34 -15.77
C THR A 262 18.44 6.31 -16.78
N LYS A 263 18.44 5.00 -16.44
CA LYS A 263 18.73 3.95 -17.43
C LYS A 263 17.53 3.70 -18.33
N LEU A 264 16.33 3.77 -17.77
CA LEU A 264 15.07 3.63 -18.52
C LEU A 264 14.65 4.94 -19.19
N TYR A 265 14.94 6.08 -18.55
CA TYR A 265 14.54 7.42 -19.00
C TYR A 265 15.75 8.37 -19.06
N PRO A 266 16.70 8.13 -19.98
CA PRO A 266 17.94 8.92 -20.08
C PRO A 266 17.71 10.41 -20.37
N GLU A 267 16.58 10.76 -20.99
CA GLU A 267 16.15 12.13 -21.26
C GLU A 267 15.82 12.93 -19.99
N LEU A 268 15.52 12.24 -18.88
CA LEU A 268 15.19 12.88 -17.60
C LEU A 268 16.41 13.08 -16.69
N LYS A 269 17.63 12.83 -17.18
CA LYS A 269 18.88 13.00 -16.40
C LYS A 269 19.15 14.46 -15.99
N ASP A 270 18.63 15.41 -16.76
CA ASP A 270 18.95 16.83 -16.66
C ASP A 270 17.96 17.62 -15.78
N VAL A 271 17.11 16.95 -14.99
CA VAL A 271 16.25 17.61 -14.00
C VAL A 271 17.10 18.53 -13.10
N GLY A 272 16.77 19.81 -13.07
CA GLY A 272 17.56 20.85 -12.43
C GLY A 272 16.80 21.59 -11.31
N PRO A 273 17.45 22.55 -10.64
CA PRO A 273 16.80 23.38 -9.62
C PRO A 273 15.60 24.19 -10.15
N SER A 274 15.54 24.45 -11.46
CA SER A 274 14.43 25.15 -12.11
C SER A 274 13.24 24.26 -12.44
N GLU A 275 13.28 22.96 -12.13
CA GLU A 275 12.17 22.05 -12.38
C GLU A 275 10.95 22.47 -11.55
N ASP A 276 9.81 22.64 -12.22
CA ASP A 276 8.54 22.99 -11.60
C ASP A 276 7.93 21.77 -10.90
N VAL A 277 7.46 21.97 -9.67
CA VAL A 277 6.72 20.98 -8.89
C VAL A 277 5.47 21.58 -8.28
N ILE A 278 4.45 20.75 -8.03
CA ILE A 278 3.30 21.12 -7.21
C ILE A 278 3.46 20.49 -5.82
N VAL A 279 3.58 21.33 -4.80
CA VAL A 279 3.64 20.91 -3.41
C VAL A 279 2.25 20.98 -2.82
N ARG A 280 1.61 19.83 -2.58
CA ARG A 280 0.21 19.79 -2.13
C ARG A 280 0.05 20.26 -0.70
N VAL A 281 1.05 20.02 0.14
CA VAL A 281 1.00 20.28 1.59
C VAL A 281 2.31 20.88 2.10
N PRO A 282 2.65 22.13 1.74
CA PRO A 282 3.94 22.73 2.07
C PRO A 282 4.18 22.84 3.59
N GLN A 283 3.15 23.15 4.37
CA GLN A 283 3.26 23.25 5.83
C GLN A 283 3.55 21.90 6.48
N TYR A 284 2.90 20.82 6.03
CA TYR A 284 3.20 19.46 6.47
C TYR A 284 4.70 19.14 6.30
N PHE A 285 5.30 19.48 5.16
CA PHE A 285 6.73 19.20 4.96
C PHE A 285 7.63 20.03 5.88
N LYS A 286 7.31 21.31 6.13
CA LYS A 286 8.05 22.12 7.11
C LYS A 286 8.03 21.49 8.49
N ASP A 287 6.85 21.08 8.95
CA ASP A 287 6.69 20.47 10.28
C ASP A 287 7.31 19.07 10.36
N LEU A 288 7.15 18.26 9.31
CA LEU A 288 7.74 16.92 9.21
C LEU A 288 9.26 16.99 9.37
N PHE A 289 9.95 17.83 8.59
CA PHE A 289 11.40 17.88 8.66
C PHE A 289 11.91 18.47 9.97
N ARG A 290 11.15 19.39 10.60
CA ARG A 290 11.42 19.82 11.97
C ARG A 290 11.28 18.68 12.98
N ILE A 291 10.28 17.80 12.85
CA ILE A 291 10.15 16.61 13.70
C ILE A 291 11.35 15.67 13.48
N LEU A 292 11.67 15.38 12.22
CA LEU A 292 12.75 14.43 11.87
C LEU A 292 14.15 14.91 12.28
N GLU A 293 14.40 16.22 12.35
CA GLU A 293 15.66 16.77 12.88
C GLU A 293 15.80 16.60 14.39
N ASN A 294 14.69 16.67 15.12
CA ASN A 294 14.67 16.57 16.58
C ASN A 294 14.57 15.12 17.08
N GLU A 295 14.30 14.18 16.18
CA GLU A 295 14.16 12.75 16.49
C GLU A 295 15.42 11.97 16.12
N ARG A 296 15.62 10.83 16.78
CA ARG A 296 16.77 9.96 16.48
C ARG A 296 16.58 9.32 15.09
N LYS A 297 17.64 9.27 14.29
CA LYS A 297 17.57 8.77 12.90
C LYS A 297 17.15 7.30 12.80
N ASN A 298 17.39 6.51 13.85
CA ASN A 298 16.95 5.11 13.90
C ASN A 298 15.43 4.97 13.90
N PHE A 299 14.68 5.93 14.47
CA PHE A 299 13.21 5.87 14.47
C PHE A 299 12.66 6.08 13.06
N ALA A 300 13.19 7.06 12.32
CA ALA A 300 12.84 7.27 10.92
C ALA A 300 13.21 6.06 10.04
N ALA A 301 14.41 5.48 10.27
CA ALA A 301 14.83 4.26 9.57
C ALA A 301 13.89 3.09 9.88
N ASN A 302 13.58 2.83 11.16
CA ASN A 302 12.65 1.78 11.57
C ASN A 302 11.27 1.97 10.93
N LEU A 303 10.72 3.19 10.93
CA LEU A 303 9.41 3.48 10.34
C LEU A 303 9.40 3.23 8.82
N ILE A 304 10.46 3.63 8.10
CA ILE A 304 10.61 3.32 6.67
C ILE A 304 10.52 1.82 6.40
N LEU A 305 11.17 1.01 7.24
CA LEU A 305 11.12 -0.44 7.11
C LEU A 305 9.73 -0.97 7.48
N VAL A 306 9.14 -0.56 8.60
CA VAL A 306 7.77 -0.95 8.98
C VAL A 306 6.77 -0.66 7.86
N SER A 307 6.78 0.55 7.29
CA SER A 307 5.86 0.91 6.21
C SER A 307 6.10 0.10 4.93
N LYS A 308 7.36 -0.25 4.62
CA LYS A 308 7.70 -1.16 3.51
C LYS A 308 7.15 -2.56 3.76
N GLU A 309 7.33 -3.08 4.98
CA GLU A 309 6.88 -4.41 5.36
C GLU A 309 5.35 -4.49 5.33
N LYS A 310 4.66 -3.46 5.84
CA LYS A 310 3.20 -3.32 5.79
C LYS A 310 2.68 -3.28 4.35
N ALA A 311 3.31 -2.52 3.46
CA ALA A 311 2.95 -2.50 2.04
C ALA A 311 3.13 -3.86 1.34
N GLY A 312 4.02 -4.72 1.86
CA GLY A 312 4.27 -6.07 1.35
C GLY A 312 3.46 -7.19 2.02
N GLU A 313 2.68 -6.88 3.06
CA GLU A 313 1.99 -7.85 3.93
C GLU A 313 1.07 -8.79 3.14
N LYS A 314 0.30 -8.26 2.18
CA LYS A 314 -0.60 -9.06 1.32
C LYS A 314 0.11 -10.10 0.45
N LYS A 315 1.44 -10.06 0.33
CA LYS A 315 2.24 -10.84 -0.64
C LYS A 315 3.18 -11.87 0.02
N ARG A 316 3.02 -12.17 1.31
CA ARG A 316 4.05 -12.87 2.10
C ARG A 316 3.61 -14.15 2.81
N LEU A 317 4.60 -14.83 3.39
CA LEU A 317 4.56 -16.14 4.04
C LEU A 317 3.43 -16.28 5.06
N ARG A 318 3.00 -17.54 5.24
CA ARG A 318 1.95 -17.93 6.18
C ARG A 318 2.21 -17.47 7.62
N ASN A 319 3.47 -17.49 8.09
CA ASN A 319 3.82 -17.06 9.45
C ASN A 319 3.71 -15.54 9.65
N PHE A 320 4.12 -14.73 8.66
CA PHE A 320 3.85 -13.29 8.66
C PHE A 320 2.35 -13.03 8.59
N CYS A 321 1.63 -13.83 7.80
CA CYS A 321 0.18 -13.75 7.71
C CYS A 321 -0.51 -14.06 9.05
N PHE A 322 0.01 -14.95 9.91
CA PHE A 322 -0.60 -15.25 11.20
C PHE A 322 -0.39 -14.16 12.25
N SER A 323 0.83 -13.63 12.41
CA SER A 323 1.04 -12.45 13.27
C SER A 323 0.29 -11.22 12.74
N ALA A 324 0.20 -11.09 11.40
CA ALA A 324 -0.68 -10.12 10.77
C ALA A 324 -2.17 -10.43 11.00
N LEU A 325 -2.58 -11.69 11.13
CA LEU A 325 -3.99 -12.08 11.25
C LEU A 325 -4.57 -11.61 12.57
N GLU A 326 -3.84 -11.70 13.68
CA GLU A 326 -4.31 -11.15 14.96
C GLU A 326 -4.54 -9.63 14.85
N ALA A 327 -3.57 -8.91 14.27
CA ALA A 327 -3.73 -7.48 14.02
C ALA A 327 -4.85 -7.17 13.00
N CYS A 328 -4.99 -7.96 11.94
CA CYS A 328 -6.07 -7.83 10.96
C CYS A 328 -7.44 -8.21 11.54
N THR A 329 -7.51 -9.12 12.51
CA THR A 329 -8.77 -9.43 13.22
C THR A 329 -9.23 -8.20 13.98
N VAL A 330 -8.31 -7.52 14.67
CA VAL A 330 -8.63 -6.30 15.41
C VAL A 330 -8.96 -5.16 14.44
N ILE A 331 -8.14 -4.92 13.41
CA ILE A 331 -8.24 -3.75 12.53
C ILE A 331 -9.34 -3.91 11.46
N HIS A 332 -9.53 -5.11 10.93
CA HIS A 332 -10.42 -5.39 9.80
C HIS A 332 -11.55 -6.37 10.12
N GLY A 333 -11.55 -7.03 11.28
CA GLY A 333 -12.59 -8.00 11.66
C GLY A 333 -12.47 -9.38 10.99
N THR A 334 -11.43 -9.63 10.18
CA THR A 334 -11.22 -10.90 9.48
C THR A 334 -10.59 -11.93 10.41
N THR A 335 -11.23 -13.08 10.59
CA THR A 335 -10.78 -14.16 11.50
C THR A 335 -9.99 -15.26 10.79
N THR A 336 -10.01 -15.28 9.46
CA THR A 336 -9.24 -16.26 8.67
C THR A 336 -8.44 -15.59 7.55
N LEU A 337 -7.43 -16.30 7.06
CA LEU A 337 -6.62 -15.86 5.93
C LEU A 337 -7.34 -16.13 4.62
N MET A 338 -7.38 -15.12 3.75
CA MET A 338 -7.83 -15.25 2.36
C MET A 338 -7.10 -16.42 1.66
N PRO A 339 -7.83 -17.22 0.85
CA PRO A 339 -7.24 -18.34 0.11
C PRO A 339 -6.04 -17.93 -0.75
N GLN A 340 -5.06 -18.81 -0.90
CA GLN A 340 -3.82 -18.52 -1.64
C GLN A 340 -4.11 -18.10 -3.09
N TRP A 341 -5.04 -18.79 -3.77
CA TRP A 341 -5.39 -18.45 -5.14
C TRP A 341 -5.93 -17.03 -5.28
N ASP A 342 -6.69 -16.57 -4.30
CA ASP A 342 -7.35 -15.27 -4.32
C ASP A 342 -6.30 -14.15 -4.14
N LYS A 343 -5.41 -14.32 -3.16
CA LYS A 343 -4.20 -13.48 -3.00
C LYS A 343 -3.35 -13.42 -4.27
N CYS A 344 -3.21 -14.55 -4.97
CA CYS A 344 -2.43 -14.63 -6.19
C CYS A 344 -3.13 -13.99 -7.40
N VAL A 345 -4.46 -14.04 -7.49
CA VAL A 345 -5.22 -13.27 -8.48
C VAL A 345 -5.02 -11.78 -8.23
N ASP A 346 -5.26 -11.32 -7.00
CA ASP A 346 -5.06 -9.92 -6.58
C ASP A 346 -3.64 -9.41 -6.90
N LEU A 347 -2.61 -10.23 -6.66
CA LEU A 347 -1.23 -9.90 -6.98
C LEU A 347 -1.04 -9.63 -8.48
N VAL A 348 -1.61 -10.49 -9.33
CA VAL A 348 -1.44 -10.41 -10.78
C VAL A 348 -2.28 -9.27 -11.36
N GLU A 349 -3.49 -9.04 -10.85
CA GLU A 349 -4.30 -7.87 -11.19
C GLU A 349 -3.57 -6.57 -10.87
N SER A 350 -3.00 -6.46 -9.67
CA SER A 350 -2.28 -5.27 -9.22
C SER A 350 -1.01 -5.02 -10.05
N ALA A 351 -0.29 -6.09 -10.43
CA ALA A 351 0.98 -5.97 -11.14
C ALA A 351 0.81 -5.79 -12.66
N LEU A 352 -0.20 -6.44 -13.26
CA LEU A 352 -0.37 -6.54 -14.71
C LEU A 352 -1.85 -6.30 -15.13
N PRO A 353 -2.45 -5.17 -14.72
CA PRO A 353 -3.90 -4.95 -14.88
C PRO A 353 -4.36 -5.02 -16.34
N TYR A 354 -3.56 -4.51 -17.29
CA TYR A 354 -3.91 -4.55 -18.71
C TYR A 354 -3.82 -5.94 -19.33
N ALA A 355 -2.87 -6.77 -18.88
CA ALA A 355 -2.75 -8.15 -19.37
C ALA A 355 -3.96 -8.97 -18.89
N VAL A 356 -4.30 -8.83 -17.61
CA VAL A 356 -5.45 -9.50 -17.00
C VAL A 356 -6.77 -9.00 -17.58
N GLY A 357 -6.93 -7.68 -17.71
CA GLY A 357 -8.09 -7.05 -18.33
C GLY A 357 -8.32 -7.54 -19.76
N ARG A 358 -7.26 -7.63 -20.58
CA ARG A 358 -7.34 -8.21 -21.93
C ARG A 358 -7.82 -9.67 -21.88
N MET A 359 -7.27 -10.48 -20.98
CA MET A 359 -7.67 -11.89 -20.83
C MET A 359 -9.15 -12.00 -20.46
N PHE A 360 -9.60 -11.18 -19.50
CA PHE A 360 -10.99 -11.19 -19.03
C PHE A 360 -11.96 -10.75 -20.11
N VAL A 361 -11.71 -9.59 -20.74
CA VAL A 361 -12.58 -9.04 -21.80
C VAL A 361 -12.71 -10.03 -22.94
N HIS A 362 -11.60 -10.62 -23.41
CA HIS A 362 -11.63 -11.59 -24.50
C HIS A 362 -12.42 -12.87 -24.18
N ALA A 363 -12.50 -13.26 -22.90
CA ALA A 363 -13.19 -14.48 -22.48
C ALA A 363 -14.64 -14.26 -22.02
N HIS A 364 -14.95 -13.09 -21.47
CA HIS A 364 -16.18 -12.86 -20.69
C HIS A 364 -16.94 -11.58 -21.06
N PHE A 365 -16.40 -10.72 -21.93
CA PHE A 365 -17.09 -9.52 -22.38
C PHE A 365 -17.59 -9.68 -23.81
N GLN A 366 -18.84 -9.31 -24.05
CA GLN A 366 -19.45 -9.30 -25.38
C GLN A 366 -19.45 -7.87 -25.92
N GLU A 367 -18.98 -7.66 -27.15
CA GLU A 367 -18.77 -6.31 -27.70
C GLU A 367 -20.09 -5.52 -27.84
N ASP A 368 -21.22 -6.19 -28.05
CA ASP A 368 -22.57 -5.57 -28.10
C ASP A 368 -22.90 -4.81 -26.80
N LYS A 369 -22.35 -5.23 -25.66
CA LYS A 369 -22.52 -4.54 -24.38
C LYS A 369 -21.84 -3.18 -24.35
N LYS A 370 -20.77 -2.99 -25.12
CA LYS A 370 -20.10 -1.69 -25.22
C LYS A 370 -20.95 -0.69 -25.98
N GLU A 371 -21.61 -1.13 -27.06
CA GLU A 371 -22.54 -0.30 -27.85
C GLU A 371 -23.76 0.10 -27.02
N MET A 372 -24.31 -0.82 -26.22
CA MET A 372 -25.46 -0.52 -25.34
C MET A 372 -25.13 0.50 -24.23
N VAL A 373 -23.87 0.53 -23.75
CA VAL A 373 -23.45 1.36 -22.61
C VAL A 373 -22.78 2.66 -23.04
N SER A 374 -22.37 2.78 -24.30
CA SER A 374 -21.84 4.03 -24.86
C SER A 374 -23.01 4.81 -25.48
N PRO A 375 -23.72 5.68 -24.73
CA PRO A 375 -24.55 6.67 -25.39
C PRO A 375 -23.59 7.50 -26.25
N LEU A 376 -23.92 7.62 -27.53
CA LEU A 376 -23.20 8.45 -28.50
C LEU A 376 -22.84 9.83 -27.94
#